data_AF-A0A9P9RQ75-F1
#
_entry.id   AF-A0A9P9RQ75-F1
#
_cell.length_a   1.000
_cell.length_b   1.000
_cell.length_c   1.000
_cell.angle_alpha   90.00
_cell.angle_beta   90.00
_cell.angle_gamma   90.00
#
_symmetry.space_group_name_H-M   'P 1'
#
loop_
_entity.id
_entity.type
_entity.pdbx_description
1 polymer ?
#
loop_
_entity_poly.entity_id
_entity_poly.type
_entity_poly.pdbx_seq_one_letter_code
_entity_poly.pdbx_strand_id
1 'polypeptide(L)'
;MLMQHKTQKSQLTHFTLLQAQEIPHHPTPHQLKDSQIVIMNKLNKLTCALCDSEDAVPCTCKSAAFCQASCEAECKRVHNLLCEKLNRWGWETPRPAEDCFIGIYYPVDGTEPELYWSRGRLKVQKSETTGMLEEIDLLSVDEDEVISGDVEINCNVATKSAIPVPLNFVVRDTRGIDGSQVNLSILETTRGDQRGLWAGPAVLFCHNEHVSLADLTYFTNFIKMFRDKEGSLKHALRVGQLSHVEITRPDLFNAVKEMAGIRKEARDAASGPSASPELENRGIKKKPIVTLKHALWRK
;
A
#
# COMPACT_ATOMS: atom_id res chain seq x y z
N MET A 1 31.52 -47.58 29.51
CA MET A 1 31.15 -46.80 28.30
C MET A 1 31.88 -45.46 28.40
N LEU A 2 33.06 -45.37 27.79
CA LEU A 2 33.90 -44.16 27.77
C LEU A 2 33.41 -43.24 26.63
N MET A 3 32.99 -42.02 26.95
CA MET A 3 32.73 -40.98 25.95
C MET A 3 33.98 -40.11 25.77
N GLN A 4 34.52 -40.11 24.55
CA GLN A 4 35.68 -39.32 24.15
C GLN A 4 35.24 -37.89 23.79
N HIS A 5 35.76 -36.90 24.52
CA HIS A 5 35.74 -35.50 24.11
C HIS A 5 36.77 -35.27 22.99
N LYS A 6 36.31 -34.87 21.80
CA LYS A 6 37.18 -34.36 20.73
C LYS A 6 37.19 -32.83 20.79
N THR A 7 38.36 -32.29 21.09
CA THR A 7 38.67 -30.85 21.09
C THR A 7 38.97 -30.40 19.66
N GLN A 8 38.18 -29.46 19.13
CA GLN A 8 38.36 -28.90 17.79
C GLN A 8 39.29 -27.68 17.88
N LYS A 9 40.45 -27.74 17.20
CA LYS A 9 41.40 -26.63 17.07
C LYS A 9 40.87 -25.63 16.04
N SER A 10 40.55 -24.42 16.49
CA SER A 10 40.25 -23.26 15.64
C SER A 10 41.55 -22.75 15.00
N GLN A 11 41.54 -22.64 13.67
CA GLN A 11 42.61 -22.05 12.87
C GLN A 11 42.42 -20.53 12.78
N LEU A 12 43.45 -19.78 13.16
CA LEU A 12 43.53 -18.33 12.96
C LEU A 12 43.60 -18.03 11.45
N THR A 13 42.60 -17.33 10.93
CA THR A 13 42.61 -16.73 9.60
C THR A 13 43.27 -15.35 9.62
N HIS A 14 44.17 -15.16 8.67
CA HIS A 14 44.87 -13.93 8.33
C HIS A 14 43.93 -12.71 8.19
N PHE A 15 44.18 -11.68 9.00
CA PHE A 15 43.59 -10.35 8.82
C PHE A 15 44.36 -9.62 7.72
N THR A 16 43.70 -9.33 6.60
CA THR A 16 44.23 -8.49 5.53
C THR A 16 43.88 -7.04 5.84
N LEU A 17 44.91 -6.18 5.98
CA LEU A 17 44.76 -4.74 6.16
C LEU A 17 44.11 -4.15 4.89
N LEU A 18 42.83 -3.76 4.96
CA LEU A 18 42.18 -2.98 3.92
C LEU A 18 42.60 -1.52 4.01
N GLN A 19 42.92 -0.96 2.85
CA GLN A 19 43.36 0.42 2.63
C GLN A 19 42.30 1.41 3.14
N ALA A 20 42.78 2.51 3.72
CA ALA A 20 41.96 3.65 4.13
C ALA A 20 41.18 4.18 2.91
N GLN A 21 39.86 3.95 2.90
CA GLN A 21 38.95 4.55 1.92
C GLN A 21 38.81 6.04 2.23
N GLU A 22 38.92 6.85 1.18
CA GLU A 22 38.71 8.29 1.21
C GLU A 22 37.36 8.63 1.86
N ILE A 23 37.37 9.56 2.80
CA ILE A 23 36.16 10.03 3.49
C ILE A 23 35.22 10.61 2.42
N PRO A 24 34.02 10.07 2.21
CA PRO A 24 33.09 10.60 1.22
C PRO A 24 32.74 12.03 1.58
N HIS A 25 32.98 12.97 0.67
CA HIS A 25 32.50 14.34 0.82
C HIS A 25 30.97 14.31 0.93
N HIS A 26 30.43 14.72 2.08
CA HIS A 26 29.00 14.86 2.28
C HIS A 26 28.43 15.82 1.21
N PRO A 27 27.40 15.41 0.44
CA PRO A 27 26.77 16.30 -0.53
C PRO A 27 26.23 17.53 0.19
N THR A 28 26.42 18.70 -0.43
CA THR A 28 25.93 19.95 0.14
C THR A 28 24.39 19.94 0.16
N PRO A 29 23.74 20.59 1.15
CA PRO A 29 22.27 20.64 1.25
C PRO A 29 21.54 21.14 -0.01
N HIS A 30 22.23 21.84 -0.90
CA HIS A 30 21.68 22.31 -2.18
C HIS A 30 21.60 21.19 -3.23
N GLN A 31 22.55 20.25 -3.27
CA GLN A 31 22.56 19.14 -4.23
C GLN A 31 21.47 18.10 -3.92
N LEU A 32 21.12 17.94 -2.64
CA LEU A 32 20.02 17.08 -2.21
C LEU A 32 18.65 17.61 -2.67
N LYS A 33 18.45 18.94 -2.67
CA LYS A 33 17.18 19.56 -3.11
C LYS A 33 16.89 19.32 -4.59
N ASP A 34 17.90 19.42 -5.44
CA ASP A 34 17.72 19.26 -6.89
C ASP A 34 17.44 17.80 -7.28
N SER A 35 18.06 16.83 -6.60
CA SER A 35 17.74 15.40 -6.82
C SER A 35 16.32 15.00 -6.41
N GLN A 36 15.76 15.59 -5.34
CA GLN A 36 14.42 15.23 -4.86
C GLN A 36 13.30 15.92 -5.65
N ILE A 37 13.50 17.17 -6.10
CA ILE A 37 12.55 17.87 -6.96
C ILE A 37 12.48 17.22 -8.36
N VAL A 38 13.58 16.63 -8.83
CA VAL A 38 13.61 15.92 -10.13
C VAL A 38 12.91 14.55 -10.06
N ILE A 39 12.93 13.88 -8.90
CA ILE A 39 12.26 12.59 -8.70
C ILE A 39 10.73 12.69 -8.88
N MET A 40 10.10 13.82 -8.52
CA MET A 40 8.64 13.99 -8.68
C MET A 40 8.21 14.59 -10.03
N ASN A 41 9.13 15.13 -10.83
CA ASN A 41 8.81 15.79 -12.10
C ASN A 41 8.99 14.88 -13.32
N LYS A 42 9.56 13.69 -13.14
CA LYS A 42 9.81 12.75 -14.24
C LYS A 42 8.65 11.76 -14.32
N LEU A 43 7.91 11.85 -15.43
CA LEU A 43 7.00 10.85 -15.98
C LEU A 43 5.64 10.68 -15.28
N ASN A 44 4.69 11.56 -15.61
CA ASN A 44 3.42 11.18 -16.24
C ASN A 44 2.71 12.47 -16.65
N LYS A 45 1.86 12.42 -17.69
CA LYS A 45 0.90 13.51 -17.92
C LYS A 45 0.21 13.78 -16.57
N LEU A 46 0.17 15.03 -16.13
CA LEU A 46 -0.56 15.42 -14.94
C LEU A 46 -2.05 15.20 -15.20
N THR A 47 -2.52 13.99 -14.96
CA THR A 47 -3.93 13.61 -15.10
C THR A 47 -4.59 13.60 -13.73
N CYS A 48 -5.90 13.75 -13.72
CA CYS A 48 -6.67 13.72 -12.48
C CYS A 48 -6.50 12.36 -11.80
N ALA A 49 -6.05 12.32 -10.54
CA ALA A 49 -5.84 11.08 -9.79
C ALA A 49 -7.13 10.24 -9.65
N LEU A 50 -8.30 10.84 -9.83
CA LEU A 50 -9.59 10.15 -9.72
C LEU A 50 -10.14 9.69 -11.08
N CYS A 51 -10.15 10.57 -12.08
CA CYS A 51 -10.85 10.35 -13.35
C CYS A 51 -9.96 10.39 -14.60
N ASP A 52 -8.64 10.52 -14.43
CA ASP A 52 -7.63 10.60 -15.48
C ASP A 52 -7.82 11.72 -16.51
N SER A 53 -8.62 12.75 -16.20
CA SER A 53 -8.74 13.95 -17.04
C SER A 53 -7.39 14.67 -17.20
N GLU A 54 -7.07 15.11 -18.42
CA GLU A 54 -5.86 15.86 -18.75
C GLU A 54 -5.91 17.32 -18.28
N ASP A 55 -7.10 17.84 -17.92
CA ASP A 55 -7.29 19.21 -17.42
C ASP A 55 -6.97 19.34 -15.91
N ALA A 56 -6.12 18.46 -15.37
CA ALA A 56 -5.85 18.38 -13.95
C ALA A 56 -4.85 19.44 -13.49
N VAL A 57 -5.18 20.11 -12.38
CA VAL A 57 -4.30 21.06 -11.72
C VAL A 57 -3.50 20.30 -10.64
N PRO A 58 -2.16 20.41 -10.62
CA PRO A 58 -1.35 19.76 -9.60
C PRO A 58 -1.65 20.32 -8.21
N CYS A 59 -1.68 19.43 -7.23
CA CYS A 59 -1.69 19.82 -5.82
C CYS A 59 -0.35 20.47 -5.43
N THR A 60 -0.31 21.20 -4.32
CA THR A 60 0.89 21.84 -3.76
C THR A 60 2.01 20.84 -3.45
N CYS A 61 1.68 19.59 -3.09
CA CYS A 61 2.67 18.52 -2.91
C CYS A 61 3.24 17.96 -4.22
N LYS A 62 2.65 18.30 -5.37
CA LYS A 62 3.03 17.83 -6.70
C LYS A 62 3.01 16.30 -6.88
N SER A 63 2.45 15.55 -5.93
CA SER A 63 2.32 14.09 -5.98
C SER A 63 0.93 13.62 -6.44
N ALA A 64 -0.01 14.56 -6.67
CA ALA A 64 -1.31 14.31 -7.28
C ALA A 64 -1.79 15.55 -8.04
N ALA A 65 -2.74 15.36 -8.96
CA ALA A 65 -3.45 16.44 -9.65
C ALA A 65 -4.95 16.15 -9.68
N PHE A 66 -5.78 17.20 -9.72
CA PHE A 66 -7.24 17.08 -9.77
C PHE A 66 -7.82 18.06 -10.80
N CYS A 67 -8.76 17.60 -11.62
CA CYS A 67 -9.39 18.46 -12.64
C CYS A 67 -10.51 19.35 -12.07
N GLN A 68 -11.08 18.99 -10.92
CA GLN A 68 -12.21 19.69 -10.29
C GLN A 68 -12.15 19.55 -8.78
N ALA A 69 -12.74 20.52 -8.07
CA ALA A 69 -12.86 20.51 -6.60
C ALA A 69 -13.62 19.27 -6.06
N SER A 70 -14.55 18.70 -6.84
CA SER A 70 -15.24 17.46 -6.48
C SER A 70 -14.30 16.25 -6.45
N CYS A 71 -13.39 16.15 -7.43
CA CYS A 71 -12.39 15.07 -7.48
C CYS A 71 -11.38 15.20 -6.34
N GLU A 72 -10.95 16.43 -6.05
CA GLU A 72 -10.11 16.72 -4.89
C GLU A 72 -10.83 16.36 -3.59
N ALA A 73 -12.08 16.78 -3.41
CA ALA A 73 -12.87 16.50 -2.20
C ALA A 73 -13.04 15.01 -1.92
N GLU A 74 -13.31 14.19 -2.95
CA GLU A 74 -13.41 12.73 -2.85
C GLU A 74 -12.07 12.11 -2.40
N CYS A 75 -10.95 12.64 -2.89
CA CYS A 75 -9.62 12.14 -2.54
C CYS A 75 -9.03 12.81 -1.29
N LYS A 76 -9.64 13.90 -0.79
CA LYS A 76 -9.05 14.81 0.20
C LYS A 76 -8.57 14.10 1.45
N ARG A 77 -9.37 13.16 1.96
CA ARG A 77 -9.02 12.41 3.16
C ARG A 77 -7.75 11.59 2.95
N VAL A 78 -7.74 10.77 1.90
CA VAL A 78 -6.62 9.88 1.56
C VAL A 78 -5.38 10.70 1.22
N HIS A 79 -5.55 11.78 0.46
CA HIS A 79 -4.52 12.75 0.13
C HIS A 79 -3.89 13.36 1.39
N ASN A 80 -4.70 13.82 2.36
CA ASN A 80 -4.23 14.45 3.58
C ASN A 80 -3.41 13.51 4.49
N LEU A 81 -3.61 12.18 4.39
CA LEU A 81 -2.84 11.22 5.19
C LEU A 81 -1.33 11.31 4.89
N LEU A 82 -0.97 11.54 3.62
CA LEU A 82 0.43 11.46 3.17
C LEU A 82 0.94 12.72 2.47
N CYS A 83 0.10 13.67 2.06
CA CYS A 83 0.50 14.88 1.34
C CYS A 83 1.58 15.68 2.09
N GLU A 84 1.33 16.00 3.36
CA GLU A 84 2.28 16.73 4.19
C GLU A 84 3.52 15.90 4.52
N LYS A 85 3.37 14.57 4.65
CA LYS A 85 4.47 13.65 4.93
C LYS A 85 5.41 13.56 3.74
N LEU A 86 4.90 13.32 2.54
CA LEU A 86 5.69 13.22 1.32
C LEU A 86 6.52 14.49 1.06
N ASN A 87 5.95 15.67 1.32
CA ASN A 87 6.66 16.94 1.18
C ASN A 87 7.88 17.08 2.11
N ARG A 88 7.81 16.51 3.32
CA ARG A 88 8.87 16.61 4.32
C ARG A 88 9.83 15.43 4.29
N TRP A 89 9.32 14.26 3.91
CA TRP A 89 9.98 13.00 4.19
C TRP A 89 11.28 12.81 3.40
N GLY A 90 11.37 13.29 2.15
CA GLY A 90 12.63 13.26 1.42
C GLY A 90 13.75 13.98 2.17
N TRP A 91 13.44 15.09 2.84
CA TRP A 91 14.40 15.84 3.65
C TRP A 91 14.71 15.15 4.99
N GLU A 92 13.67 14.68 5.69
CA GLU A 92 13.80 14.09 7.03
C GLU A 92 14.37 12.67 7.03
N THR A 93 14.23 11.94 5.92
CA THR A 93 14.71 10.56 5.78
C THR A 93 15.45 10.41 4.46
N PRO A 94 16.77 10.70 4.44
CA PRO A 94 17.57 10.60 3.24
C PRO A 94 17.47 9.24 2.55
N ARG A 95 17.46 9.26 1.23
CA ARG A 95 17.43 8.04 0.40
C ARG A 95 18.68 7.19 0.67
N PRO A 96 18.54 5.93 1.10
CA PRO A 96 19.68 5.12 1.50
C PRO A 96 20.50 4.61 0.30
N ALA A 97 19.86 4.34 -0.84
CA ALA A 97 20.52 3.94 -2.09
C ALA A 97 19.74 4.39 -3.34
N GLU A 98 20.40 4.46 -4.49
CA GLU A 98 19.81 4.93 -5.77
C GLU A 98 18.70 4.04 -6.33
N ASP A 99 18.59 2.80 -5.85
CA ASP A 99 17.58 1.83 -6.24
C ASP A 99 16.48 1.66 -5.17
N CYS A 100 16.46 2.53 -4.14
CA CYS A 100 15.39 2.54 -3.14
C CYS A 100 14.30 3.53 -3.52
N PHE A 101 13.05 3.12 -3.53
CA PHE A 101 11.94 4.00 -3.90
C PHE A 101 11.01 4.24 -2.72
N ILE A 102 10.03 5.13 -2.85
CA ILE A 102 9.04 5.34 -1.78
C ILE A 102 7.99 4.24 -1.88
N GLY A 103 7.80 3.48 -0.81
CA GLY A 103 6.68 2.59 -0.59
C GLY A 103 5.79 3.06 0.56
N ILE A 104 4.60 2.46 0.67
CA ILE A 104 3.64 2.71 1.75
C ILE A 104 3.48 1.42 2.57
N TYR A 105 3.67 1.53 3.87
CA TYR A 105 3.46 0.45 4.84
C TYR A 105 2.15 0.69 5.61
N TYR A 106 1.36 -0.36 5.79
CA TYR A 106 0.13 -0.36 6.58
C TYR A 106 0.35 -1.23 7.82
N PRO A 107 0.83 -0.64 8.93
CA PRO A 107 0.94 -1.35 10.21
C PRO A 107 -0.42 -1.83 10.70
N VAL A 108 -0.46 -3.02 11.33
CA VAL A 108 -1.70 -3.65 11.81
C VAL A 108 -2.45 -2.75 12.78
N ASP A 109 -1.76 -2.25 13.79
CA ASP A 109 -2.37 -1.45 14.88
C ASP A 109 -2.25 0.07 14.65
N GLY A 110 -1.71 0.49 13.49
CA GLY A 110 -1.46 1.90 13.22
C GLY A 110 -2.73 2.67 12.88
N THR A 111 -2.68 3.97 13.10
CA THR A 111 -3.78 4.90 12.78
C THR A 111 -3.69 5.45 11.36
N GLU A 112 -2.55 5.26 10.71
CA GLU A 112 -2.22 5.87 9.44
C GLU A 112 -1.21 5.01 8.68
N PRO A 113 -1.14 5.18 7.35
CA PRO A 113 -0.08 4.61 6.56
C PRO A 113 1.26 5.26 6.88
N GLU A 114 2.29 4.44 6.85
CA GLU A 114 3.67 4.82 7.01
C GLU A 114 4.40 4.79 5.68
N LEU A 115 5.49 5.52 5.66
CA LEU A 115 6.27 5.80 4.50
C LEU A 115 7.62 5.09 4.72
N TYR A 116 8.06 4.25 3.77
CA TYR A 116 9.35 3.56 3.86
C TYR A 116 10.17 3.58 2.54
N TRP A 117 11.50 3.52 2.66
CA TRP A 117 12.38 3.29 1.52
C TRP A 117 12.31 1.82 1.11
N SER A 118 11.74 1.58 -0.06
CA SER A 118 11.39 0.28 -0.60
C SER A 118 12.45 -0.24 -1.56
N ARG A 119 12.80 -1.52 -1.40
CA ARG A 119 13.28 -2.39 -2.47
C ARG A 119 12.28 -3.55 -2.60
N GLY A 120 11.15 -3.25 -3.25
CA GLY A 120 9.99 -4.14 -3.24
C GLY A 120 9.28 -4.13 -1.88
N ARG A 121 9.00 -5.31 -1.33
CA ARG A 121 8.37 -5.42 0.01
C ARG A 121 9.33 -5.08 1.16
N LEU A 122 10.64 -5.07 0.90
CA LEU A 122 11.66 -4.86 1.91
C LEU A 122 11.86 -3.37 2.20
N LYS A 123 11.94 -3.02 3.48
CA LYS A 123 12.38 -1.71 3.94
C LYS A 123 13.90 -1.67 3.97
N VAL A 124 14.46 -0.70 3.27
CA VAL A 124 15.90 -0.43 3.24
C VAL A 124 16.21 0.73 4.16
N GLN A 125 17.20 0.56 5.02
CA GLN A 125 17.70 1.63 5.89
C GLN A 125 19.21 1.54 6.04
N LYS A 126 19.84 2.62 6.51
CA LYS A 126 21.26 2.62 6.84
C LYS A 126 21.41 2.36 8.34
N SER A 127 22.14 1.32 8.69
CA SER A 127 22.50 0.99 10.07
C SER A 127 23.24 2.16 10.71
N GLU A 128 22.78 2.64 11.86
CA GLU A 128 23.49 3.71 12.59
C GLU A 128 24.84 3.22 13.12
N THR A 129 24.93 1.93 13.50
CA THR A 129 26.14 1.34 14.08
C THR A 129 27.20 1.02 13.03
N THR A 130 26.79 0.42 11.90
CA THR A 130 27.74 -0.10 10.90
C THR A 130 27.87 0.80 9.68
N GLY A 131 26.92 1.71 9.46
CA GLY A 131 26.80 2.48 8.22
C GLY A 131 26.43 1.63 7.00
N MET A 132 26.18 0.32 7.16
CA MET A 132 25.80 -0.58 6.08
C MET A 132 24.29 -0.50 5.79
N LEU A 133 23.90 -0.90 4.59
CA LEU A 133 22.48 -1.05 4.24
C LEU A 133 21.92 -2.30 4.89
N GLU A 134 20.79 -2.14 5.55
CA GLU A 134 19.99 -3.21 6.14
C GLU A 134 18.66 -3.30 5.39
N GLU A 135 18.21 -4.54 5.14
CA GLU A 135 16.91 -4.82 4.57
C GLU A 135 16.05 -5.53 5.61
N ILE A 136 14.85 -5.00 5.84
CA ILE A 136 13.90 -5.50 6.81
C ILE A 136 12.64 -5.89 6.07
N ASP A 137 12.24 -7.16 6.17
CA ASP A 137 10.95 -7.60 5.65
C ASP A 137 9.83 -7.16 6.61
N LEU A 138 9.09 -6.12 6.22
CA LEU A 138 8.00 -5.54 6.99
C LEU A 138 6.82 -6.51 7.23
N LEU A 139 6.80 -7.63 6.51
CA LEU A 139 5.76 -8.64 6.65
C LEU A 139 6.20 -9.84 7.51
N SER A 140 7.50 -9.98 7.81
CA SER A 140 8.06 -11.12 8.55
C SER A 140 7.54 -11.20 9.99
N VAL A 141 7.53 -12.43 10.51
CA VAL A 141 7.25 -12.75 11.92
C VAL A 141 8.41 -13.58 12.41
N ASP A 142 9.07 -13.17 13.48
CA ASP A 142 10.18 -13.92 14.09
C ASP A 142 11.27 -14.34 13.08
N GLU A 143 11.53 -13.51 12.08
CA GLU A 143 12.48 -13.73 10.98
C GLU A 143 12.11 -14.86 10.00
N ASP A 144 10.95 -15.50 10.16
CA ASP A 144 10.47 -16.52 9.24
C ASP A 144 9.93 -15.91 7.93
N GLU A 145 10.16 -16.62 6.82
CA GLU A 145 9.61 -16.24 5.53
C GLU A 145 8.09 -16.42 5.53
N VAL A 146 7.39 -15.33 5.28
CA VAL A 146 5.93 -15.30 5.28
C VAL A 146 5.38 -15.57 3.89
N ILE A 147 4.42 -16.49 3.84
CA ILE A 147 3.55 -16.69 2.68
C ILE A 147 2.65 -15.45 2.53
N SER A 148 3.00 -14.57 1.58
CA SER A 148 2.26 -13.34 1.31
C SER A 148 1.29 -13.48 0.13
N GLY A 149 0.18 -12.76 0.21
CA GLY A 149 -0.73 -12.57 -0.92
C GLY A 149 -0.32 -11.37 -1.73
N ASP A 150 0.20 -11.61 -2.93
CA ASP A 150 0.63 -10.55 -3.83
C ASP A 150 -0.51 -10.21 -4.80
N VAL A 151 -0.88 -8.94 -4.84
CA VAL A 151 -1.89 -8.42 -5.76
C VAL A 151 -1.31 -7.29 -6.58
N GLU A 152 -1.20 -7.52 -7.89
CA GLU A 152 -0.83 -6.49 -8.84
C GLU A 152 -2.07 -5.66 -9.24
N ILE A 153 -1.98 -4.34 -9.08
CA ILE A 153 -2.98 -3.36 -9.49
C ILE A 153 -2.41 -2.65 -10.72
N ASN A 154 -2.90 -3.03 -11.90
CA ASN A 154 -2.44 -2.54 -13.19
C ASN A 154 -3.45 -1.64 -13.91
N CYS A 155 -4.56 -1.30 -13.26
CA CYS A 155 -5.55 -0.39 -13.81
C CYS A 155 -6.21 0.49 -12.73
N ASN A 156 -6.55 1.73 -13.10
CA ASN A 156 -7.44 2.56 -12.31
C ASN A 156 -8.86 2.01 -12.45
N VAL A 157 -9.42 1.43 -11.40
CA VAL A 157 -10.72 0.73 -11.49
C VAL A 157 -11.88 1.68 -11.82
N ALA A 158 -11.76 2.97 -11.48
CA ALA A 158 -12.79 3.97 -11.75
C ALA A 158 -12.93 4.26 -13.26
N THR A 159 -11.81 4.44 -13.95
CA THR A 159 -11.75 4.81 -15.37
C THR A 159 -11.49 3.63 -16.30
N LYS A 160 -11.00 2.52 -15.74
CA LYS A 160 -10.48 1.33 -16.44
C LYS A 160 -9.26 1.63 -17.31
N SER A 161 -8.57 2.73 -17.06
CA SER A 161 -7.29 3.03 -17.71
C SER A 161 -6.19 2.13 -17.14
N ALA A 162 -5.18 1.84 -17.96
CA ALA A 162 -4.00 1.13 -17.49
C ALA A 162 -3.13 2.07 -16.66
N ILE A 163 -2.58 1.57 -15.55
CA ILE A 163 -1.57 2.29 -14.77
C ILE A 163 -0.22 2.05 -15.44
N PRO A 164 0.57 3.10 -15.78
CA PRO A 164 1.85 2.93 -16.48
C PRO A 164 2.83 2.02 -15.76
N VAL A 165 2.92 2.14 -14.43
CA VAL A 165 3.71 1.29 -13.55
C VAL A 165 2.78 0.61 -12.56
N PRO A 166 2.55 -0.71 -12.66
CA PRO A 166 1.64 -1.41 -11.76
C PRO A 166 2.05 -1.28 -10.30
N LEU A 167 1.05 -1.13 -9.44
CA LEU A 167 1.24 -1.17 -7.99
C LEU A 167 1.22 -2.61 -7.52
N ASN A 168 2.13 -2.95 -6.62
CA ASN A 168 2.13 -4.23 -5.92
C ASN A 168 1.61 -4.00 -4.52
N PHE A 169 0.48 -4.63 -4.21
CA PHE A 169 -0.09 -4.67 -2.88
C PHE A 169 0.14 -6.06 -2.29
N VAL A 170 0.92 -6.12 -1.22
CA VAL A 170 1.30 -7.37 -0.58
C VAL A 170 0.82 -7.37 0.85
N VAL A 171 0.10 -8.43 1.24
CA VAL A 171 -0.48 -8.58 2.58
C VAL A 171 -0.03 -9.90 3.19
N ARG A 172 0.37 -9.87 4.46
CA ARG A 172 0.42 -11.08 5.29
C ARG A 172 -0.98 -11.36 5.82
N ASP A 173 -1.78 -12.10 5.06
CA ASP A 173 -3.14 -12.48 5.47
C ASP A 173 -3.19 -13.95 5.90
N THR A 174 -2.81 -14.17 7.15
CA THR A 174 -2.68 -15.48 7.79
C THR A 174 -3.58 -15.60 9.01
N ARG A 175 -4.74 -14.91 9.01
CA ARG A 175 -5.74 -14.87 10.09
C ARG A 175 -5.99 -16.19 10.80
N GLY A 176 -6.06 -17.30 10.05
CA GLY A 176 -6.32 -18.63 10.60
C GLY A 176 -5.11 -19.36 11.19
N ILE A 177 -3.88 -18.88 10.94
CA ILE A 177 -2.62 -19.56 11.28
C ILE A 177 -1.86 -18.79 12.35
N ASP A 178 -1.66 -17.49 12.19
CA ASP A 178 -0.78 -16.68 13.06
C ASP A 178 -1.52 -15.68 13.95
N GLY A 179 -2.86 -15.69 13.91
CA GLY A 179 -3.68 -14.77 14.68
C GLY A 179 -3.64 -13.32 14.20
N SER A 180 -3.26 -13.07 12.94
CA SER A 180 -3.25 -11.73 12.34
C SER A 180 -4.57 -10.99 12.59
N GLN A 181 -4.48 -9.81 13.20
CA GLN A 181 -5.62 -8.95 13.48
C GLN A 181 -6.02 -8.13 12.25
N VAL A 182 -7.19 -7.52 12.30
CA VAL A 182 -7.66 -6.60 11.25
C VAL A 182 -6.68 -5.44 11.14
N ASN A 183 -6.30 -5.09 9.91
CA ASN A 183 -5.39 -3.99 9.66
C ASN A 183 -6.12 -2.65 9.88
N LEU A 184 -5.91 -2.04 11.04
CA LEU A 184 -6.51 -0.78 11.44
C LEU A 184 -6.04 0.37 10.56
N SER A 185 -4.79 0.34 10.07
CA SER A 185 -4.27 1.37 9.17
C SER A 185 -5.04 1.40 7.85
N ILE A 186 -5.36 0.23 7.26
CA ILE A 186 -6.24 0.15 6.09
C ILE A 186 -7.65 0.62 6.43
N LEU A 187 -8.21 0.20 7.57
CA LEU A 187 -9.56 0.57 8.00
C LEU A 187 -9.71 2.09 8.23
N GLU A 188 -8.70 2.74 8.79
CA GLU A 188 -8.61 4.21 8.91
C GLU A 188 -8.42 4.88 7.55
N THR A 189 -7.57 4.29 6.71
CA THR A 189 -7.31 4.76 5.34
C THR A 189 -8.54 4.68 4.44
N THR A 190 -9.54 3.86 4.76
CA THR A 190 -10.78 3.74 3.98
C THR A 190 -12.02 4.23 4.70
N ARG A 191 -11.98 4.38 6.03
CA ARG A 191 -13.15 4.62 6.90
C ARG A 191 -14.28 3.62 6.65
N GLY A 192 -13.94 2.35 6.42
CA GLY A 192 -14.92 1.29 6.13
C GLY A 192 -15.43 1.24 4.70
N ASP A 193 -14.92 2.10 3.81
CA ASP A 193 -15.24 2.06 2.38
C ASP A 193 -14.44 0.96 1.64
N GLN A 194 -13.72 0.07 2.30
CA GLN A 194 -13.20 -1.14 1.65
C GLN A 194 -14.27 -2.23 1.58
N ARG A 195 -14.14 -3.15 0.63
CA ARG A 195 -15.09 -4.27 0.49
C ARG A 195 -14.63 -5.54 1.21
N GLY A 196 -13.35 -5.88 1.10
CA GLY A 196 -12.72 -6.98 1.84
C GLY A 196 -12.43 -6.59 3.29
N LEU A 197 -12.29 -7.58 4.16
CA LEU A 197 -11.70 -7.38 5.49
C LEU A 197 -10.21 -7.72 5.38
N TRP A 198 -9.32 -6.72 5.46
CA TRP A 198 -7.87 -6.96 5.36
C TRP A 198 -7.28 -7.16 6.75
N ALA A 199 -6.39 -8.13 6.90
CA ALA A 199 -5.74 -8.47 8.15
C ALA A 199 -4.23 -8.65 7.97
N GLY A 200 -3.51 -8.46 9.07
CA GLY A 200 -2.06 -8.48 9.11
C GLY A 200 -1.40 -7.27 8.43
N PRO A 201 -0.07 -7.13 8.53
CA PRO A 201 0.65 -6.01 7.94
C PRO A 201 0.54 -6.08 6.41
N ALA A 202 0.59 -4.90 5.78
CA ALA A 202 0.57 -4.81 4.33
C ALA A 202 1.53 -3.75 3.81
N VAL A 203 2.01 -3.91 2.59
CA VAL A 203 2.83 -2.93 1.88
C VAL A 203 2.28 -2.66 0.49
N LEU A 204 2.46 -1.43 0.02
CA LEU A 204 2.16 -0.99 -1.33
C LEU A 204 3.42 -0.37 -1.93
N PHE A 205 3.88 -0.86 -3.08
CA PHE A 205 5.07 -0.35 -3.75
C PHE A 205 4.97 -0.44 -5.29
N CYS A 206 5.77 0.38 -5.97
CA CYS A 206 6.03 0.27 -7.41
C CYS A 206 7.43 -0.31 -7.64
N HIS A 207 7.61 -1.11 -8.69
CA HIS A 207 8.96 -1.52 -9.08
C HIS A 207 9.67 -0.35 -9.75
N ASN A 208 10.84 0.01 -9.23
CA ASN A 208 11.71 1.05 -9.79
C ASN A 208 11.09 2.46 -9.85
N GLU A 209 10.03 2.72 -9.09
CA GLU A 209 9.38 4.03 -8.99
C GLU A 209 8.82 4.30 -7.59
N HIS A 210 8.62 5.58 -7.28
CA HIS A 210 7.99 6.02 -6.04
C HIS A 210 6.48 5.86 -6.13
N VAL A 211 5.86 5.35 -5.06
CA VAL A 211 4.41 5.44 -4.91
C VAL A 211 4.03 6.91 -4.75
N SER A 212 3.14 7.39 -5.63
CA SER A 212 2.58 8.75 -5.60
C SER A 212 1.25 8.81 -4.84
N LEU A 213 0.73 10.02 -4.60
CA LEU A 213 -0.62 10.17 -4.05
C LEU A 213 -1.70 9.79 -5.08
N ALA A 214 -1.42 9.90 -6.37
CA ALA A 214 -2.32 9.38 -7.40
C ALA A 214 -2.46 7.86 -7.30
N ASP A 215 -1.35 7.16 -7.09
CA ASP A 215 -1.32 5.71 -6.86
C ASP A 215 -2.12 5.30 -5.63
N LEU A 216 -2.07 6.10 -4.57
CA LEU A 216 -2.89 5.86 -3.38
C LEU A 216 -4.40 6.00 -3.68
N THR A 217 -4.79 6.90 -4.57
CA THR A 217 -6.17 6.97 -5.06
C THR A 217 -6.54 5.72 -5.86
N TYR A 218 -5.64 5.23 -6.73
CA TYR A 218 -5.87 3.98 -7.46
C TYR A 218 -6.01 2.78 -6.52
N PHE A 219 -5.15 2.68 -5.51
CA PHE A 219 -5.22 1.66 -4.47
C PHE A 219 -6.52 1.73 -3.68
N THR A 220 -6.94 2.91 -3.25
CA THR A 220 -8.19 3.05 -2.47
C THR A 220 -9.42 2.73 -3.30
N ASN A 221 -9.45 3.09 -4.58
CA ASN A 221 -10.49 2.65 -5.51
C ASN A 221 -10.47 1.12 -5.71
N PHE A 222 -9.28 0.53 -5.78
CA PHE A 222 -9.11 -0.91 -5.89
C PHE A 222 -9.71 -1.63 -4.67
N ILE A 223 -9.35 -1.27 -3.43
CA ILE A 223 -9.87 -1.93 -2.21
C ILE A 223 -11.36 -1.67 -1.96
N LYS A 224 -11.94 -0.58 -2.51
CA LYS A 224 -13.40 -0.36 -2.54
C LYS A 224 -14.12 -1.45 -3.35
N MET A 225 -13.48 -1.97 -4.40
CA MET A 225 -14.09 -2.90 -5.34
C MET A 225 -13.68 -4.35 -5.12
N PHE A 226 -12.43 -4.58 -4.71
CA PHE A 226 -11.85 -5.91 -4.55
C PHE A 226 -12.52 -6.69 -3.42
N ARG A 227 -12.88 -7.94 -3.71
CA ARG A 227 -13.40 -8.87 -2.71
C ARG A 227 -12.25 -9.71 -2.22
N ASP A 228 -11.93 -9.56 -0.95
CA ASP A 228 -11.10 -10.52 -0.26
C ASP A 228 -11.81 -11.89 -0.18
N LYS A 229 -11.03 -12.97 -0.21
CA LYS A 229 -11.49 -14.37 -0.17
C LYS A 229 -12.05 -14.73 1.20
N GLU A 230 -11.46 -14.18 2.27
CA GLU A 230 -11.81 -14.47 3.65
C GLU A 230 -13.10 -13.78 4.12
N GLY A 231 -13.66 -12.90 3.28
CA GLY A 231 -14.99 -12.37 3.46
C GLY A 231 -15.10 -10.86 3.27
N SER A 232 -16.33 -10.39 3.27
CA SER A 232 -16.61 -8.96 3.16
C SER A 232 -16.57 -8.29 4.53
N LEU A 233 -16.19 -7.01 4.58
CA LEU A 233 -16.30 -6.17 5.77
C LEU A 233 -17.71 -6.18 6.38
N LYS A 234 -18.74 -6.26 5.53
CA LYS A 234 -20.15 -6.40 5.94
C LYS A 234 -20.43 -7.71 6.69
N HIS A 235 -19.79 -8.80 6.27
CA HIS A 235 -19.91 -10.09 6.96
C HIS A 235 -19.23 -10.00 8.33
N ALA A 236 -17.99 -9.50 8.37
CA ALA A 236 -17.22 -9.31 9.59
C ALA A 236 -17.97 -8.50 10.66
N LEU A 237 -18.60 -7.38 10.26
CA LEU A 237 -19.47 -6.58 11.12
C LEU A 237 -20.63 -7.42 11.72
N ARG A 238 -21.26 -8.26 10.91
CA ARG A 238 -22.42 -9.07 11.33
C ARG A 238 -22.03 -10.16 12.32
N VAL A 239 -20.88 -10.80 12.11
CA VAL A 239 -20.42 -11.92 12.93
C VAL A 239 -19.54 -11.49 14.11
N GLY A 240 -19.40 -10.18 14.35
CA GLY A 240 -18.64 -9.66 15.50
C GLY A 240 -17.12 -9.78 15.37
N GLN A 241 -16.57 -9.98 14.17
CA GLN A 241 -15.11 -10.04 13.94
C GLN A 241 -14.40 -8.70 14.20
N LEU A 242 -15.16 -7.60 14.25
CA LEU A 242 -14.66 -6.26 14.57
C LEU A 242 -14.87 -5.85 16.04
N SER A 243 -15.19 -6.78 16.94
CA SER A 243 -15.41 -6.48 18.36
C SER A 243 -14.21 -5.81 19.03
N HIS A 244 -12.98 -6.23 18.68
CA HIS A 244 -11.76 -5.57 19.16
C HIS A 244 -11.68 -4.11 18.71
N VAL A 245 -12.11 -3.78 17.49
CA VAL A 245 -12.18 -2.40 16.98
C VAL A 245 -13.26 -1.61 17.71
N GLU A 246 -14.42 -2.22 17.97
CA GLU A 246 -15.51 -1.60 18.74
C GLU A 246 -15.04 -1.17 20.14
N ILE A 247 -14.24 -2.01 20.80
CA ILE A 247 -13.71 -1.75 22.14
C ILE A 247 -12.57 -0.73 22.12
N THR A 248 -11.59 -0.92 21.23
CA THR A 248 -10.35 -0.12 21.24
C THR A 248 -10.47 1.20 20.49
N ARG A 249 -11.36 1.27 19.49
CA ARG A 249 -11.52 2.39 18.55
C ARG A 249 -13.00 2.61 18.18
N PRO A 250 -13.86 2.96 19.15
CA PRO A 250 -15.31 3.07 18.93
C PRO A 250 -15.68 4.05 17.82
N ASP A 251 -14.94 5.17 17.67
CA ASP A 251 -15.19 6.15 16.61
C ASP A 251 -14.98 5.57 15.21
N LEU A 252 -13.89 4.81 15.03
CA LEU A 252 -13.61 4.12 13.76
C LEU A 252 -14.66 3.06 13.49
N PHE A 253 -15.03 2.26 14.50
CA PHE A 253 -16.06 1.25 14.36
C PHE A 253 -17.42 1.85 13.97
N ASN A 254 -17.80 2.99 14.56
CA ASN A 254 -19.02 3.71 14.20
C ASN A 254 -18.98 4.22 12.75
N ALA A 255 -17.87 4.81 12.32
CA ALA A 255 -17.69 5.24 10.92
C ALA A 255 -17.83 4.05 9.94
N VAL A 256 -17.28 2.89 10.30
CA VAL A 256 -17.37 1.67 9.51
C VAL A 256 -18.82 1.16 9.43
N LYS A 257 -19.57 1.20 10.53
CA LYS A 257 -21.00 0.85 10.56
C LYS A 257 -21.84 1.80 9.70
N GLU A 258 -21.60 3.10 9.81
CA GLU A 258 -22.26 4.12 9.01
C GLU A 258 -22.04 3.88 7.51
N MET A 259 -20.77 3.70 7.11
CA MET A 259 -20.42 3.43 5.72
C MET A 259 -21.06 2.13 5.18
N ALA A 260 -21.12 1.08 6.01
CA ALA A 260 -21.83 -0.15 5.66
C ALA A 260 -23.34 0.04 5.49
N GLY A 261 -23.93 0.95 6.28
CA GLY A 261 -25.33 1.39 6.16
C GLY A 261 -25.59 2.12 4.85
N ILE A 262 -24.80 3.16 4.54
CA ILE A 262 -24.89 3.94 3.29
C ILE A 262 -24.82 3.01 2.07
N ARG A 263 -23.90 2.05 2.07
CA ARG A 263 -23.77 1.07 0.97
C ARG A 263 -24.95 0.12 0.83
N LYS A 264 -25.62 -0.20 1.94
CA LYS A 264 -26.84 -1.00 1.92
C LYS A 264 -27.96 -0.17 1.28
N GLU A 265 -28.16 1.06 1.73
CA GLU A 265 -29.18 1.97 1.20
C GLU A 265 -28.98 2.25 -0.30
N ALA A 266 -27.75 2.55 -0.73
CA ALA A 266 -27.42 2.76 -2.13
C ALA A 266 -27.73 1.52 -3.00
N ARG A 267 -27.50 0.31 -2.46
CA ARG A 267 -27.84 -0.93 -3.15
C ARG A 267 -29.34 -1.17 -3.22
N ASP A 268 -30.05 -0.90 -2.13
CA ASP A 268 -31.50 -1.08 -2.05
C ASP A 268 -32.20 -0.09 -3.00
N ALA A 269 -31.70 1.16 -3.09
CA ALA A 269 -32.15 2.15 -4.06
C ALA A 269 -31.87 1.73 -5.51
N ALA A 270 -30.68 1.18 -5.80
CA ALA A 270 -30.35 0.67 -7.13
C ALA A 270 -31.13 -0.61 -7.51
N SER A 271 -31.64 -1.35 -6.51
CA SER A 271 -32.45 -2.57 -6.69
C SER A 271 -33.96 -2.30 -6.61
N GLY A 272 -34.37 -1.02 -6.50
CA GLY A 272 -35.77 -0.61 -6.47
C GLY A 272 -36.55 -1.16 -7.67
N PRO A 273 -37.88 -1.31 -7.54
CA PRO A 273 -38.70 -2.05 -8.50
C PRO A 273 -38.43 -1.53 -9.91
N SER A 274 -37.73 -2.35 -10.70
CA SER A 274 -37.45 -2.08 -12.09
C SER A 274 -38.78 -1.77 -12.74
N ALA A 275 -38.96 -0.54 -13.22
CA ALA A 275 -40.11 -0.19 -14.05
C ALA A 275 -40.25 -1.27 -15.15
N SER A 276 -41.44 -1.88 -15.16
CA SER A 276 -42.02 -2.85 -16.09
C SER A 276 -41.13 -3.47 -17.18
N PRO A 277 -41.14 -4.81 -17.34
CA PRO A 277 -40.46 -5.51 -18.42
C PRO A 277 -41.21 -5.29 -19.74
N GLU A 278 -40.92 -4.20 -20.47
CA GLU A 278 -41.56 -3.97 -21.78
C GLU A 278 -40.58 -3.69 -22.93
N LEU A 279 -39.26 -3.73 -22.69
CA LEU A 279 -38.25 -3.46 -23.74
C LEU A 279 -37.03 -4.39 -23.66
N GLU A 280 -37.26 -5.71 -23.72
CA GLU A 280 -36.18 -6.69 -23.86
C GLU A 280 -36.22 -7.37 -25.23
N ASN A 281 -35.65 -6.71 -26.25
CA ASN A 281 -35.30 -7.39 -27.51
C ASN A 281 -34.24 -6.63 -28.35
N ARG A 282 -33.13 -6.19 -27.75
CA ARG A 282 -31.96 -5.71 -28.50
C ARG A 282 -30.68 -6.37 -27.98
N GLY A 283 -30.15 -7.29 -28.78
CA GLY A 283 -28.98 -8.11 -28.47
C GLY A 283 -27.68 -7.31 -28.35
N ILE A 284 -27.43 -6.73 -27.16
CA ILE A 284 -26.14 -6.11 -26.85
C ILE A 284 -25.17 -7.19 -26.36
N LYS A 285 -24.14 -7.47 -27.18
CA LYS A 285 -23.01 -8.34 -26.81
C LYS A 285 -22.22 -7.72 -25.66
N LYS A 286 -22.25 -8.33 -24.47
CA LYS A 286 -21.42 -7.92 -23.32
C LYS A 286 -19.94 -8.15 -23.65
N LYS A 287 -19.10 -7.12 -23.53
CA LYS A 287 -17.64 -7.25 -23.60
C LYS A 287 -17.10 -7.95 -22.33
N PRO A 288 -16.03 -8.76 -22.43
CA PRO A 288 -15.50 -9.49 -21.28
C PRO A 288 -14.92 -8.53 -20.23
N ILE A 289 -15.23 -8.84 -18.97
CA ILE A 289 -14.70 -8.17 -17.78
C ILE A 289 -13.25 -8.61 -17.59
N VAL A 290 -12.38 -7.66 -17.23
CA VAL A 290 -10.96 -7.82 -16.91
C VAL A 290 -10.71 -9.08 -16.08
N THR A 291 -9.93 -10.02 -16.62
CA THR A 291 -9.43 -11.19 -15.89
C THR A 291 -8.25 -10.77 -15.02
N LEU A 292 -8.46 -10.69 -13.70
CA LEU A 292 -7.38 -10.69 -12.71
C LEU A 292 -6.61 -12.01 -12.88
N LYS A 293 -5.34 -11.94 -13.31
CA LYS A 293 -4.45 -13.08 -13.25
C LYS A 293 -4.15 -13.34 -11.77
N HIS A 294 -4.86 -14.31 -11.19
CA HIS A 294 -4.42 -14.87 -9.92
C HIS A 294 -3.08 -15.56 -10.19
N ALA A 295 -2.00 -15.08 -9.57
CA ALA A 295 -0.83 -15.91 -9.40
C ALA A 295 -1.27 -17.18 -8.66
N LEU A 296 -1.19 -18.32 -9.35
CA LEU A 296 -1.43 -19.63 -8.77
C LEU A 296 -0.36 -19.84 -7.70
N TRP A 297 -0.81 -19.81 -6.44
CA TRP A 297 -0.03 -20.13 -5.25
C TRP A 297 0.57 -21.54 -5.46
N ARG A 298 1.88 -21.62 -5.73
CA ARG A 298 2.59 -22.90 -5.66
C ARG A 298 2.95 -23.11 -4.19
N LYS A 299 2.35 -24.14 -3.59
CA LYS A 299 2.77 -24.71 -2.32
C LYS A 299 4.14 -25.36 -2.45
#